data_AF-A0A966NZ91-F1
#
_entry.id   AF-A0A966NZ91-F1
#
_cell.length_a   1.000
_cell.length_b   1.000
_cell.length_c   1.000
_cell.angle_alpha   90.00
_cell.angle_beta   90.00
_cell.angle_gamma   90.00
#
_symmetry.space_group_name_H-M   'P 1'
#
loop_
_entity.id
_entity.type
_entity.pdbx_description
1 polymer ?
#
loop_
_entity_poly.entity_id
_entity_poly.type
_entity_poly.pdbx_seq_one_letter_code
_entity_poly.pdbx_strand_id
1 'polypeptide(L)'
;MSIKNKRFIYMQEPDDREPLNTSRMKQFSGEDAVEARGLYAEQERFKVSGKLFMMCNNLPAINSMDRGTWRRVRLIPFESKFVNPGDKELGQPNVFLKDMNLNSKLKR
;
A
#
# COMPACT_ATOMS: atom_id res chain seq x y z
N MET A 1 -13.07 10.14 7.24
CA MET A 1 -12.65 10.93 6.05
C MET A 1 -11.14 10.77 5.77
N SER A 2 -10.61 9.53 5.74
CA SER A 2 -9.15 9.32 5.60
C SER A 2 -8.64 9.48 4.15
N ILE A 3 -9.46 9.17 3.15
CA ILE A 3 -9.05 9.09 1.73
C ILE A 3 -9.54 10.26 0.87
N LYS A 4 -10.52 11.04 1.33
CA LYS A 4 -11.07 12.16 0.56
C LYS A 4 -10.01 13.25 0.39
N ASN A 5 -9.84 13.73 -0.85
CA ASN A 5 -8.86 14.77 -1.22
C ASN A 5 -7.40 14.42 -0.85
N LYS A 6 -7.05 13.13 -0.77
CA LYS A 6 -5.67 12.68 -0.57
C LYS A 6 -5.07 12.20 -1.87
N ARG A 7 -3.78 12.54 -2.10
CA ARG A 7 -3.00 12.10 -3.26
C ARG A 7 -2.26 10.78 -3.04
N PHE A 8 -1.89 10.52 -1.79
CA PHE A 8 -1.22 9.30 -1.37
C PHE A 8 -2.09 8.62 -0.30
N ILE A 9 -2.48 7.38 -0.57
CA ILE A 9 -3.30 6.57 0.32
C ILE A 9 -2.53 5.27 0.52
N TYR A 10 -2.28 4.89 1.76
CA TYR A 10 -1.59 3.65 2.06
C TYR A 10 -2.42 2.75 2.98
N MET A 11 -2.16 1.46 2.86
CA MET A 11 -2.65 0.41 3.73
C MET A 11 -1.46 -0.44 4.15
N GLN A 12 -1.47 -0.91 5.38
CA GLN A 12 -0.44 -1.81 5.91
C GLN A 12 -1.10 -3.13 6.24
N GLU A 13 -0.43 -4.22 5.89
CA GLU A 13 -0.70 -5.57 6.39
C GLU A 13 -2.16 -6.00 6.20
N PRO A 14 -2.58 -6.37 4.96
CA PRO A 14 -3.84 -7.08 4.80
C PRO A 14 -3.79 -8.38 5.63
N ASP A 15 -4.89 -8.73 6.29
CA ASP A 15 -4.97 -9.99 7.03
C ASP A 15 -4.55 -11.17 6.14
N ASP A 16 -3.57 -11.96 6.59
CA ASP A 16 -2.93 -13.03 5.80
C ASP A 16 -3.92 -14.07 5.21
N ARG A 17 -5.15 -14.12 5.74
CA ARG A 17 -6.20 -15.06 5.34
C ARG A 17 -7.32 -14.45 4.53
N GLU A 18 -7.34 -13.13 4.33
CA GLU A 18 -8.40 -12.48 3.57
C GLU A 18 -7.95 -12.20 2.12
N PRO A 19 -8.61 -12.77 1.11
CA PRO A 19 -8.34 -12.42 -0.27
C PRO A 19 -8.72 -10.96 -0.53
N LEU A 20 -7.96 -10.28 -1.38
CA LEU A 20 -8.24 -8.90 -1.75
C LEU A 20 -9.62 -8.80 -2.41
N ASN A 21 -10.50 -7.95 -1.86
CA ASN A 21 -11.80 -7.69 -2.43
C ASN A 21 -11.66 -6.96 -3.77
N THR A 22 -11.72 -7.70 -4.87
CA THR A 22 -11.51 -7.18 -6.23
C THR A 22 -12.56 -6.15 -6.65
N SER A 23 -13.80 -6.28 -6.18
CA SER A 23 -14.88 -5.32 -6.44
C SER A 23 -14.58 -3.97 -5.80
N ARG A 24 -14.23 -3.95 -4.51
CA ARG A 24 -13.84 -2.71 -3.83
C ARG A 24 -12.57 -2.12 -4.44
N MET A 25 -11.56 -2.94 -4.73
CA MET A 25 -10.33 -2.48 -5.36
C MET A 25 -10.59 -1.82 -6.72
N LYS A 26 -11.48 -2.39 -7.55
CA LYS A 26 -11.89 -1.79 -8.83
C LYS A 26 -12.60 -0.45 -8.64
N GLN A 27 -13.48 -0.35 -7.65
CA GLN A 27 -14.19 0.89 -7.32
C GLN A 27 -13.22 1.99 -6.86
N PHE A 28 -12.29 1.67 -5.95
CA PHE A 28 -11.34 2.65 -5.40
C PHE A 28 -10.24 3.08 -6.38
N SER A 29 -9.81 2.18 -7.25
CA SER A 29 -8.79 2.48 -8.29
C SER A 29 -9.39 2.97 -9.60
N GLY A 30 -10.72 2.93 -9.74
CA GLY A 30 -11.47 3.47 -10.87
C GLY A 30 -11.75 4.96 -10.74
N GLU A 31 -12.59 5.46 -11.64
CA GLU A 31 -13.08 6.86 -11.62
C GLU A 31 -14.49 6.97 -11.02
N ASP A 32 -14.96 5.89 -10.39
CA ASP A 32 -16.27 5.80 -9.79
C ASP A 32 -16.35 6.66 -8.51
N ALA A 33 -17.53 7.23 -8.27
CA ALA A 33 -17.80 7.90 -7.01
C ALA A 33 -17.90 6.87 -5.88
N VAL A 34 -17.23 7.16 -4.78
CA VAL A 34 -17.34 6.40 -3.53
C VAL A 34 -18.24 7.17 -2.59
N GLU A 35 -19.13 6.45 -1.91
CA GLU A 35 -19.96 7.00 -0.87
C GLU A 35 -19.34 6.70 0.49
N ALA A 36 -19.22 7.71 1.34
CA ALA A 36 -18.82 7.53 2.73
C ALA A 36 -19.52 8.55 3.62
N ARG A 37 -19.62 8.23 4.90
CA ARG A 37 -20.14 9.16 5.92
C ARG A 37 -19.17 9.27 7.07
N GLY A 38 -19.15 10.45 7.69
CA GLY A 38 -18.54 10.62 9.00
C GLY A 38 -19.38 9.92 10.07
N LEU A 39 -18.80 9.78 11.27
CA LEU A 39 -19.59 9.38 12.44
C LEU A 39 -20.59 10.52 12.76
N TYR A 40 -21.87 10.18 12.87
CA TYR A 40 -22.98 11.13 13.07
C TYR A 40 -23.09 12.26 12.03
N ALA A 41 -22.59 12.03 10.81
CA ALA A 41 -22.66 13.00 9.72
C ALA A 41 -23.46 12.46 8.53
N GLU A 42 -23.92 13.39 7.69
CA GLU A 42 -24.58 13.09 6.42
C GLU A 42 -23.68 12.30 5.46
N GLN A 43 -24.33 11.56 4.57
CA GLN A 43 -23.65 10.79 3.55
C GLN A 43 -23.10 11.71 2.45
N GLU A 44 -21.86 11.48 2.05
CA GLU A 44 -21.21 12.24 1.00
C GLU A 44 -20.69 11.32 -0.12
N ARG A 45 -20.78 11.80 -1.36
CA ARG A 45 -20.18 11.18 -2.54
C ARG A 45 -18.93 11.94 -2.98
N PHE A 46 -17.83 11.25 -3.19
CA PHE A 46 -16.61 11.85 -3.74
C PHE A 46 -15.84 10.85 -4.60
N LYS A 47 -15.01 11.36 -5.51
CA LYS A 47 -14.09 10.54 -6.30
C LYS A 47 -12.74 10.42 -5.61
N VAL A 48 -12.12 9.25 -5.69
CA VAL A 48 -10.76 9.04 -5.17
C VAL A 48 -9.76 9.72 -6.12
N SER A 49 -8.98 10.66 -5.61
CA SER A 49 -8.01 11.44 -6.40
C SER A 49 -6.55 11.02 -6.19
N GLY A 50 -6.32 10.04 -5.32
CA GLY A 50 -5.00 9.54 -4.94
C GLY A 50 -4.66 8.16 -5.49
N LYS A 51 -3.38 7.79 -5.36
CA LYS A 51 -2.91 6.43 -5.61
C LYS A 51 -2.92 5.64 -4.31
N LEU A 52 -3.36 4.37 -4.42
CA LEU A 52 -3.39 3.43 -3.33
C LEU A 52 -2.09 2.61 -3.32
N PHE A 53 -1.47 2.52 -2.16
CA PHE A 53 -0.29 1.71 -1.88
C PHE A 53 -0.63 0.69 -0.80
N MET A 54 -0.21 -0.55 -0.99
CA MET A 54 -0.33 -1.60 0.00
C MET A 54 1.07 -2.08 0.35
N MET A 55 1.44 -1.91 1.61
CA MET A 55 2.66 -2.48 2.17
C MET A 55 2.28 -3.83 2.79
N CYS A 56 2.92 -4.89 2.33
CA CYS A 56 2.68 -6.25 2.80
C CYS A 56 3.96 -7.08 2.69
N ASN A 57 4.16 -7.98 3.64
CA ASN A 57 5.25 -8.96 3.61
C ASN A 57 4.85 -10.19 2.79
N ASN A 58 3.57 -10.58 2.88
CA ASN A 58 2.97 -11.63 2.08
C ASN A 58 2.01 -11.01 1.07
N LEU A 59 2.07 -11.49 -0.18
CA LEU A 59 1.15 -11.00 -1.21
C LEU A 59 -0.27 -11.49 -0.90
N PRO A 60 -1.27 -10.60 -0.84
CA PRO A 60 -2.65 -11.02 -0.63
C PRO A 60 -3.15 -11.85 -1.82
N ALA A 61 -3.96 -12.86 -1.55
CA ALA A 61 -4.59 -13.65 -2.59
C ALA A 61 -5.53 -12.79 -3.44
N ILE A 62 -5.38 -12.82 -4.76
CA ILE A 62 -6.29 -12.17 -5.71
C ILE A 62 -7.01 -13.27 -6.48
N ASN A 63 -8.26 -13.56 -6.11
CA ASN A 63 -9.03 -14.67 -6.69
C ASN A 63 -9.59 -14.38 -8.09
N SER A 64 -9.34 -13.19 -8.65
CA SER A 64 -9.82 -12.83 -9.99
C SER A 64 -8.74 -12.97 -11.05
N MET A 65 -9.06 -13.65 -12.14
CA MET A 65 -8.18 -13.81 -13.31
C MET A 65 -8.44 -12.76 -14.40
N ASP A 66 -9.31 -11.78 -14.17
CA ASP A 66 -9.70 -10.82 -15.20
C ASP A 66 -8.62 -9.75 -15.47
N ARG A 67 -8.44 -9.41 -16.76
CA ARG A 67 -7.51 -8.36 -17.21
C ARG A 67 -7.76 -7.00 -16.53
N GLY A 68 -9.02 -6.71 -16.19
CA GLY A 68 -9.40 -5.48 -15.50
C GLY A 68 -8.80 -5.36 -14.10
N THR A 69 -8.66 -6.46 -13.37
CA THR A 69 -7.99 -6.53 -12.07
C THR A 69 -6.49 -6.35 -12.22
N TRP A 70 -5.85 -7.19 -13.06
CA TRP A 70 -4.39 -7.22 -13.17
C TRP A 70 -3.79 -5.93 -13.74
N ARG A 71 -4.51 -5.20 -14.60
CA ARG A 71 -4.02 -3.88 -15.08
C ARG A 71 -3.91 -2.82 -13.98
N ARG A 72 -4.61 -2.99 -12.85
CA ARG A 72 -4.67 -2.02 -11.72
C ARG A 72 -3.66 -2.30 -10.62
N VAL A 73 -3.05 -3.48 -10.61
CA VAL A 73 -2.08 -3.90 -9.60
C VAL A 73 -0.67 -3.76 -10.17
N ARG A 74 0.26 -3.27 -9.35
CA ARG A 74 1.70 -3.27 -9.64
C ARG A 74 2.43 -3.73 -8.40
N LEU A 75 3.24 -4.77 -8.54
CA LEU A 75 4.11 -5.27 -7.50
C LEU A 75 5.43 -4.49 -7.56
N ILE A 76 5.84 -3.93 -6.43
CA ILE A 76 7.14 -3.27 -6.26
C ILE A 76 7.87 -4.05 -5.17
N PRO A 77 8.77 -4.98 -5.52
CA PRO A 77 9.48 -5.79 -4.53
C PRO A 77 10.51 -4.93 -3.79
N PHE A 78 10.44 -4.94 -2.47
CA PHE A 78 11.45 -4.33 -1.59
C PHE A 78 12.37 -5.44 -1.06
N GLU A 79 13.36 -5.82 -1.87
CA GLU A 79 14.24 -6.97 -1.59
C GLU A 79 15.38 -6.63 -0.61
N SER A 80 15.62 -5.35 -0.35
CA SER A 80 16.72 -4.90 0.50
C SER A 80 16.40 -5.06 1.98
N LYS A 81 17.30 -5.71 2.73
CA LYS A 81 17.25 -5.81 4.19
C LYS A 81 18.31 -4.90 4.80
N PHE A 82 17.93 -4.10 5.79
CA PHE A 82 18.83 -3.18 6.47
C PHE A 82 19.15 -3.67 7.88
N VAL A 83 20.43 -3.93 8.16
CA VAL A 83 20.91 -4.56 9.40
C VAL A 83 21.85 -3.66 10.21
N ASN A 84 22.07 -4.02 11.46
CA ASN A 84 23.02 -3.35 12.34
C ASN A 84 24.48 -3.70 11.95
N PRO A 85 25.46 -2.86 12.30
CA PRO A 85 26.86 -3.27 12.26
C PRO A 85 27.09 -4.54 13.10
N GLY A 86 27.80 -5.52 12.54
CA GLY A 86 28.08 -6.79 13.21
C GLY A 86 26.98 -7.86 13.09
N ASP A 87 25.92 -7.61 12.32
CA ASP A 87 24.95 -8.64 11.97
C ASP A 87 25.58 -9.75 11.13
N LYS A 88 25.22 -11.00 11.41
CA LYS A 88 25.77 -12.19 10.72
C LYS A 88 25.36 -12.27 9.25
N GLU A 89 24.27 -11.60 8.89
CA GLU A 89 23.78 -11.55 7.52
C GLU A 89 24.51 -10.50 6.66
N LEU A 90 25.32 -9.64 7.29
CA LEU A 90 26.06 -8.61 6.58
C LEU A 90 27.04 -9.24 5.57
N GLY A 91 26.90 -8.87 4.29
CA GLY A 91 27.67 -9.44 3.18
C GLY A 91 26.87 -10.40 2.29
N GLN A 92 25.65 -10.76 2.68
CA GLN A 92 24.72 -11.47 1.79
C GLN A 92 24.13 -10.53 0.71
N PRO A 93 23.66 -11.06 -0.43
CA PRO A 93 22.98 -10.25 -1.45
C PRO A 93 21.80 -9.47 -0.87
N ASN A 94 21.63 -8.22 -1.30
CA ASN A 94 20.56 -7.32 -0.86
C ASN A 94 20.54 -6.99 0.64
N VAL A 95 21.61 -7.28 1.40
CA VAL A 95 21.73 -6.89 2.82
C VAL A 95 22.67 -5.69 2.95
N PHE A 96 22.16 -4.61 3.54
CA PHE A 96 22.86 -3.33 3.67
C PHE A 96 22.90 -2.86 5.12
N LEU A 97 23.88 -2.02 5.46
CA LEU A 97 23.91 -1.37 6.76
C LEU A 97 22.79 -0.32 6.85
N LYS A 98 22.08 -0.31 7.98
CA LYS A 98 21.10 0.73 8.27
C LYS A 98 21.79 2.10 8.41
N ASP A 99 21.18 3.13 7.84
CA ASP A 99 21.63 4.51 8.03
C ASP A 99 20.88 5.14 9.22
N MET A 100 21.58 5.31 10.34
CA MET A 100 21.01 5.92 11.56
C MET A 100 20.70 7.41 11.40
N ASN A 101 21.30 8.06 10.42
CA ASN A 101 21.12 9.49 10.13
C ASN A 101 20.19 9.72 8.92
N LEU A 102 19.47 8.69 8.47
CA LEU A 102 18.58 8.82 7.31
C LEU A 102 17.52 9.92 7.53
N ASN A 103 16.95 9.98 8.73
CA ASN A 103 15.95 10.99 9.08
C ASN A 103 16.47 12.43 8.96
N SER A 104 17.74 12.69 9.29
CA SER A 104 18.31 14.03 9.14
C SER A 104 18.62 14.36 7.68
N LYS A 105 19.01 13.36 6.87
CA LYS A 105 19.27 13.52 5.43
C LYS A 105 18.00 13.74 4.60
N LEU A 106 16.86 13.20 5.04
CA LEU A 106 15.57 13.31 4.35
C LEU A 106 14.78 14.59 4.70
N LYS A 107 15.20 15.33 5.74
CA LYS A 107 14.62 16.65 6.02
C LYS A 107 15.03 17.60 4.89
N ARG A 108 14.04 17.99 4.08
CA ARG A 108 14.15 19.13 3.18
C ARG A 108 14.09 20.44 3.95
#